data_AF-A0A8J7MNL4-F1
#
_entry.id   AF-A0A8J7MNL4-F1
#
_cell.length_a   1.000
_cell.length_b   1.000
_cell.length_c   1.000
_cell.angle_alpha   90.00
_cell.angle_beta   90.00
_cell.angle_gamma   90.00
#
_symmetry.space_group_name_H-M   'P 1'
#
loop_
_entity.id
_entity.type
_entity.pdbx_description
1 polymer ?
#
loop_
_entity_poly.entity_id
_entity_poly.type
_entity_poly.pdbx_seq_one_letter_code
_entity_poly.pdbx_strand_id
1 'polypeptide(L)'
;MPIYTNPFKLFDLPLDADEATLKTHQIRIQKGIQHNEATELVYVGHNRLRKDTVLKLLKELANYQTRQYHIAIYEYKKLLNFLEYGHLNYFRNSQPLTAIQNADFFKFIGPYFGYQYGETLLQAIKTQDKETLSLLSATSLPMVGDFEDECYKHANYYVESTIKELKNLQEKQELNHMSERELLSYLPNRTIEMYNMLPDYFYAARNLIGNEVYQLSIVLTQNFGRSDGASVMLKQGLKLKLDKTVRKNLESMLSKFSIKSKLPNFIVIGIVCVAILFMIKYIETNFWGG
;
A
#
# COMPACT_ATOMS: atom_id res chain seq x y z
N MET A 1 11.62 10.90 13.63
CA MET A 1 10.40 10.13 13.93
C MET A 1 10.75 9.04 14.93
N PRO A 2 9.86 8.62 15.85
CA PRO A 2 10.28 7.84 17.00
C PRO A 2 10.44 6.36 16.62
N ILE A 3 11.68 5.97 16.34
CA ILE A 3 12.07 4.55 16.42
C ILE A 3 11.97 4.16 17.89
N TYR A 4 11.29 3.06 18.19
CA TYR A 4 11.24 2.57 19.57
C TYR A 4 12.65 2.15 19.99
N THR A 5 13.01 2.48 21.22
CA THR A 5 14.24 1.96 21.83
C THR A 5 13.89 1.61 23.26
N ASN A 6 14.12 0.35 23.63
CA ASN A 6 13.82 -0.06 24.99
C ASN A 6 14.84 0.57 25.97
N PRO A 7 14.38 1.29 27.01
CA PRO A 7 15.27 2.00 27.92
C PRO A 7 16.13 1.05 28.77
N PHE A 8 15.66 -0.15 29.11
CA PHE A 8 16.49 -1.12 29.83
C PHE A 8 17.67 -1.60 28.99
N LYS A 9 17.45 -1.78 27.68
CA LYS A 9 18.50 -2.09 26.72
C LYS A 9 19.45 -0.92 26.51
N LEU A 10 18.92 0.29 26.33
CA LEU A 10 19.69 1.50 26.05
C LEU A 10 20.63 1.88 27.19
N PHE A 11 20.12 1.77 28.42
CA PHE A 11 20.79 2.21 29.62
C PHE A 11 21.54 1.09 30.35
N ASP A 12 21.52 -0.13 29.81
CA ASP A 12 22.13 -1.32 30.42
C ASP A 12 21.64 -1.53 31.87
N LEU A 13 20.31 -1.48 32.03
CA LEU A 13 19.64 -1.63 33.32
C LEU A 13 19.11 -3.06 33.50
N PRO A 14 19.28 -3.67 34.69
CA PRO A 14 18.63 -4.92 34.99
C PRO A 14 17.11 -4.69 35.14
N LEU A 15 16.30 -5.70 34.76
CA LEU A 15 14.83 -5.58 34.76
C LEU A 15 14.25 -5.48 36.17
N ASP A 16 14.95 -6.03 37.16
CA ASP A 16 14.64 -6.01 38.59
C ASP A 16 15.28 -4.82 39.32
N ALA A 17 15.80 -3.82 38.59
CA ALA A 17 16.34 -2.60 39.18
C ALA A 17 15.31 -1.92 40.09
N ASP A 18 15.70 -1.70 41.35
CA ASP A 18 14.89 -0.98 42.32
C ASP A 18 14.81 0.53 41.99
N GLU A 19 13.88 1.23 42.64
CA GLU A 19 13.65 2.64 42.38
C GLU A 19 14.87 3.51 42.72
N ALA A 20 15.66 3.13 43.73
CA ALA A 20 16.87 3.83 44.11
C ALA A 20 17.96 3.74 43.03
N THR A 21 18.14 2.55 42.46
CA THR A 21 19.07 2.29 41.35
C THR A 21 18.65 3.07 40.11
N LEU A 22 17.36 3.01 39.73
CA LEU A 22 16.82 3.76 38.60
C LEU A 22 17.01 5.27 38.76
N LYS A 23 16.73 5.81 39.94
CA LYS A 23 16.91 7.23 40.24
C LYS A 23 18.37 7.66 40.18
N THR A 24 19.27 6.86 40.73
CA THR A 24 20.72 7.11 40.67
C THR A 24 21.20 7.13 39.22
N HIS A 25 20.74 6.17 38.42
CA HIS A 25 21.06 6.06 37.00
C HIS A 25 20.55 7.27 36.20
N GLN A 26 19.31 7.68 36.46
CA GLN A 26 18.68 8.84 35.83
C GLN A 26 19.46 10.13 36.10
N ILE A 27 19.84 10.38 37.37
CA ILE A 27 20.63 11.55 37.75
C ILE A 27 21.98 11.57 37.02
N ARG A 28 22.65 10.41 36.93
CA ARG A 28 23.93 10.28 36.23
C ARG A 28 23.81 10.67 34.76
N ILE A 29 22.82 10.14 34.05
CA ILE A 29 22.61 10.45 32.62
C ILE A 29 22.22 11.92 32.43
N GLN A 30 21.31 12.45 33.24
CA GLN A 30 20.88 13.84 33.14
C GLN A 30 22.04 14.82 33.30
N LYS A 31 22.93 14.58 34.29
CA LYS A 31 24.16 15.37 34.46
C LYS A 31 25.07 15.29 33.24
N GLY A 32 25.20 14.11 32.63
CA GLY A 32 26.02 13.89 31.44
C GLY A 32 25.55 14.64 30.20
N ILE A 33 24.25 14.91 30.07
CA ILE A 33 23.64 15.55 28.88
C ILE A 33 23.13 16.98 29.15
N GLN A 34 23.42 17.55 30.32
CA GLN A 34 22.78 18.78 30.77
C GLN A 34 23.11 19.99 29.88
N HIS A 35 24.35 20.06 29.38
CA HIS A 35 24.86 21.18 28.59
C HIS A 35 24.50 21.11 27.11
N ASN A 36 24.01 19.97 26.63
CA ASN A 36 23.62 19.81 25.24
C ASN A 36 22.28 20.50 24.93
N GLU A 37 22.09 20.95 23.70
CA GLU A 37 20.79 21.46 23.26
C GLU A 37 19.76 20.32 23.11
N ALA A 38 18.46 20.64 23.16
CA ALA A 38 17.41 19.61 23.12
C ALA A 38 17.41 18.77 21.82
N THR A 39 17.80 19.39 20.71
CA THR A 39 17.90 18.76 19.38
C THR A 39 19.25 18.10 19.13
N GLU A 40 20.22 18.34 20.01
CA GLU A 40 21.58 17.82 19.86
C GLU A 40 21.63 16.30 20.09
N LEU A 41 22.53 15.64 19.35
CA LEU A 41 22.78 14.22 19.49
C LEU A 41 23.74 13.97 20.64
N VAL A 42 23.30 13.17 21.62
CA VAL A 42 24.06 12.76 22.79
C VAL A 42 24.41 11.28 22.72
N TYR A 43 25.54 10.92 23.34
CA TYR A 43 25.97 9.54 23.45
C TYR A 43 25.47 8.92 24.75
N VAL A 44 24.79 7.79 24.63
CA VAL A 44 24.36 6.95 25.76
C VAL A 44 24.87 5.54 25.52
N GLY A 45 25.93 5.15 26.23
CA GLY A 45 26.70 3.95 25.93
C GLY A 45 27.27 4.03 24.52
N HIS A 46 26.92 3.07 23.66
CA HIS A 46 27.32 3.04 22.25
C HIS A 46 26.28 3.65 21.29
N ASN A 47 25.15 4.15 21.81
CA ASN A 47 24.05 4.68 21.00
C ASN A 47 24.13 6.20 20.89
N ARG A 48 23.77 6.73 19.71
CA ARG A 48 23.70 8.17 19.44
C ARG A 48 22.23 8.55 19.23
N LEU A 49 21.68 9.34 20.16
CA LEU A 49 20.26 9.70 20.20
C LEU A 49 20.10 11.19 20.45
N ARG A 50 18.97 11.78 20.05
CA ARG A 50 18.66 13.17 20.41
C ARG A 50 18.41 13.30 21.91
N LYS A 51 18.86 14.40 22.52
CA LYS A 51 18.66 14.67 23.96
C LYS A 51 17.18 14.58 24.37
N ASP A 52 16.28 15.11 23.56
CA ASP A 52 14.82 15.03 23.80
C ASP A 52 14.31 13.60 23.99
N THR A 53 14.84 12.66 23.22
CA THR A 53 14.48 11.25 23.20
C THR A 53 15.00 10.58 24.46
N VAL A 54 16.24 10.87 24.86
CA VAL A 54 16.83 10.37 26.10
C VAL A 54 16.04 10.87 27.32
N LEU A 55 15.72 12.17 27.36
CA LEU A 55 14.94 12.75 28.46
C LEU A 55 13.52 12.16 28.55
N LYS A 56 12.88 11.91 27.40
CA LYS A 56 11.59 11.22 27.33
C LYS A 56 11.68 9.82 27.95
N LEU A 57 12.65 9.01 27.52
CA LEU A 57 12.85 7.65 28.04
C LEU A 57 13.14 7.62 29.54
N LEU A 58 13.91 8.58 30.06
CA LEU A 58 14.14 8.72 31.50
C LEU A 58 12.86 9.06 32.27
N LYS A 59 11.99 9.91 31.70
CA LYS A 59 10.68 10.22 32.29
C LYS A 59 9.74 9.01 32.27
N GLU A 60 9.76 8.23 31.18
CA GLU A 60 9.00 6.98 31.06
C GLU A 60 9.49 5.91 32.04
N LEU A 61 10.80 5.82 32.30
CA LEU A 61 11.33 4.94 33.35
C LEU A 61 10.92 5.37 34.76
N ALA A 62 10.88 6.68 35.03
CA ALA A 62 10.49 7.18 36.35
C ALA A 62 9.02 6.86 36.68
N ASN A 63 8.13 6.86 35.69
CA ASN A 63 6.73 6.48 35.88
C ASN A 63 6.56 4.95 35.97
N TYR A 64 5.90 4.48 37.02
CA TYR A 64 5.71 3.05 37.28
C TYR A 64 5.00 2.32 36.13
N GLN A 65 3.91 2.88 35.60
CA GLN A 65 3.09 2.24 34.57
C GLN A 65 3.86 2.08 33.26
N THR A 66 4.48 3.15 32.75
CA THR A 66 5.26 3.09 31.51
C THR A 66 6.50 2.21 31.67
N ARG A 67 7.10 2.18 32.87
CA ARG A 67 8.17 1.22 33.19
C ARG A 67 7.70 -0.23 33.05
N GLN A 68 6.53 -0.58 33.59
CA GLN A 68 5.97 -1.94 33.42
C GLN A 68 5.73 -2.27 31.94
N TYR A 69 5.31 -1.31 31.13
CA TYR A 69 5.17 -1.52 29.68
C TYR A 69 6.50 -1.79 28.99
N HIS A 70 7.56 -1.05 29.34
CA HIS A 70 8.89 -1.32 28.80
C HIS A 70 9.43 -2.69 29.21
N ILE A 71 9.17 -3.14 30.44
CA ILE A 71 9.51 -4.49 30.90
C ILE A 71 8.77 -5.53 30.07
N ALA A 72 7.44 -5.40 29.96
CA ALA A 72 6.62 -6.33 29.19
C ALA A 72 7.05 -6.43 27.71
N ILE A 73 7.40 -5.30 27.07
CA ILE A 73 7.95 -5.29 25.72
C ILE A 73 9.31 -5.99 25.68
N TYR A 74 10.19 -5.71 26.65
CA TYR A 74 11.51 -6.31 26.70
C TYR A 74 11.46 -7.83 26.86
N GLU A 75 10.55 -8.34 27.69
CA GLU A 75 10.30 -9.77 27.88
C GLU A 75 9.72 -10.40 26.62
N TYR A 76 8.81 -9.70 25.93
CA TYR A 76 8.24 -10.18 24.68
C TYR A 76 9.11 -9.88 23.46
N LYS A 77 10.20 -10.65 23.31
CA LYS A 77 11.24 -10.46 22.28
C LYS A 77 10.73 -10.29 20.86
N LYS A 78 9.64 -10.96 20.48
CA LYS A 78 9.04 -10.81 19.14
C LYS A 78 8.52 -9.39 18.90
N LEU A 79 7.80 -8.82 19.87
CA LEU A 79 7.31 -7.44 19.79
C LEU A 79 8.47 -6.45 19.87
N LEU A 80 9.41 -6.65 20.79
CA LEU A 80 10.61 -5.81 20.88
C LEU A 80 11.35 -5.73 19.53
N ASN A 81 11.64 -6.87 18.93
CA ASN A 81 12.36 -6.95 17.67
C ASN A 81 11.57 -6.35 16.51
N PHE A 82 10.23 -6.44 16.55
CA PHE A 82 9.41 -5.72 15.60
C PHE A 82 9.53 -4.21 15.81
N LEU A 83 9.29 -3.69 17.02
CA LEU A 83 9.29 -2.26 17.31
C LEU A 83 10.66 -1.57 17.06
N GLU A 84 11.79 -2.25 17.34
CA GLU A 84 13.12 -1.68 17.16
C GLU A 84 13.66 -1.83 15.73
N TYR A 85 13.33 -2.92 15.04
CA TYR A 85 14.02 -3.31 13.79
C TYR A 85 13.10 -3.74 12.65
N GLY A 86 11.78 -3.81 12.86
CA GLY A 86 10.82 -4.27 11.85
C GLY A 86 10.80 -5.78 11.62
N HIS A 87 11.35 -6.60 12.53
CA HIS A 87 11.35 -8.04 12.35
C HIS A 87 9.93 -8.63 12.33
N LEU A 88 9.60 -9.36 11.25
CA LEU A 88 8.25 -9.87 10.99
C LEU A 88 7.87 -11.14 11.78
N ASN A 89 8.78 -11.67 12.60
CA ASN A 89 8.52 -12.86 13.42
C ASN A 89 7.36 -12.66 14.41
N TYR A 90 7.02 -11.41 14.72
CA TYR A 90 5.83 -11.05 15.48
C TYR A 90 4.54 -11.53 14.80
N PHE A 91 4.43 -11.41 13.46
CA PHE A 91 3.22 -11.75 12.71
C PHE A 91 3.10 -13.24 12.36
N ARG A 92 4.22 -13.98 12.26
CA ARG A 92 4.22 -15.37 11.78
C ARG A 92 3.66 -16.39 12.78
N ASN A 93 3.80 -16.12 14.07
CA ASN A 93 3.42 -17.01 15.17
C ASN A 93 3.09 -16.16 16.40
N SER A 94 2.12 -15.25 16.27
CA SER A 94 1.66 -14.43 17.39
C SER A 94 0.96 -15.37 18.38
N GLN A 95 1.66 -15.76 19.43
CA GLN A 95 0.96 -16.28 20.59
C GLN A 95 0.06 -15.16 21.12
N PRO A 96 -1.13 -15.50 21.64
CA PRO A 96 -1.96 -14.53 22.32
C PRO A 96 -1.14 -13.87 23.41
N LEU A 97 -0.98 -12.59 23.17
CA LEU A 97 -0.37 -11.57 23.99
C LEU A 97 -0.92 -11.69 25.44
N THR A 98 -0.04 -11.91 26.44
CA THR A 98 -0.37 -12.16 27.86
C THR A 98 -1.06 -10.98 28.58
N ALA A 99 -1.55 -11.22 29.80
CA ALA A 99 -2.47 -10.39 30.62
C ALA A 99 -2.11 -8.91 30.90
N ILE A 100 -0.92 -8.41 30.55
CA ILE A 100 -0.50 -7.00 30.77
C ILE A 100 -1.14 -6.04 29.73
N GLN A 101 -1.89 -6.58 28.77
CA GLN A 101 -2.23 -5.91 27.53
C GLN A 101 -3.64 -5.37 27.52
N ASN A 102 -3.82 -4.35 28.35
CA ASN A 102 -4.99 -3.51 28.35
C ASN A 102 -4.92 -2.44 27.25
N ALA A 103 -6.00 -1.68 27.07
CA ALA A 103 -6.08 -0.61 26.08
C ALA A 103 -4.97 0.44 26.24
N ASP A 104 -4.51 0.70 27.47
CA ASP A 104 -3.46 1.68 27.75
C ASP A 104 -2.08 1.21 27.27
N PHE A 105 -1.77 -0.08 27.38
CA PHE A 105 -0.56 -0.66 26.81
C PHE A 105 -0.54 -0.50 25.29
N PHE A 106 -1.67 -0.79 24.64
CA PHE A 106 -1.76 -0.63 23.19
C PHE A 106 -1.65 0.85 22.80
N LYS A 107 -2.32 1.75 23.51
CA LYS A 107 -2.16 3.20 23.30
C LYS A 107 -0.72 3.68 23.47
N PHE A 108 0.03 3.08 24.40
CA PHE A 108 1.44 3.37 24.62
C PHE A 108 2.32 2.90 23.45
N ILE A 109 2.15 1.67 22.95
CA ILE A 109 2.98 1.16 21.84
C ILE A 109 2.52 1.66 20.47
N GLY A 110 1.29 2.16 20.34
CA GLY A 110 0.62 2.51 19.09
C GLY A 110 1.43 3.42 18.15
N PRO A 111 1.98 4.56 18.63
CA PRO A 111 2.80 5.43 17.78
C PRO A 111 4.05 4.75 17.22
N TYR A 112 4.68 3.87 17.99
CA TYR A 112 5.88 3.15 17.57
C TYR A 112 5.54 1.99 16.64
N PHE A 113 4.49 1.24 16.98
CA PHE A 113 4.00 0.12 16.20
C PHE A 113 3.52 0.59 14.83
N GLY A 114 2.70 1.64 14.78
CA GLY A 114 2.15 2.18 13.54
C GLY A 114 3.23 2.71 12.61
N TYR A 115 4.20 3.46 13.14
CA TYR A 115 5.35 3.93 12.36
C TYR A 115 6.13 2.75 11.75
N GLN A 116 6.51 1.78 12.58
CA GLN A 116 7.33 0.65 12.14
C GLN A 116 6.57 -0.26 11.17
N TYR A 117 5.27 -0.48 11.40
CA TYR A 117 4.39 -1.19 10.49
C TYR A 117 4.30 -0.47 9.15
N GLY A 118 4.02 0.83 9.15
CA GLY A 118 3.88 1.63 7.94
C GLY A 118 5.16 1.69 7.11
N GLU A 119 6.32 1.84 7.74
CA GLU A 119 7.62 1.77 7.06
C GLU A 119 7.87 0.37 6.46
N THR A 120 7.59 -0.69 7.22
CA THR A 120 7.78 -2.07 6.75
C THR A 120 6.84 -2.39 5.58
N LEU A 121 5.59 -1.95 5.66
CA LEU A 121 4.61 -2.09 4.58
C LEU A 121 5.04 -1.29 3.34
N LEU A 122 5.44 -0.02 3.50
CA LEU A 122 5.93 0.80 2.40
C LEU A 122 7.14 0.17 1.72
N GLN A 123 8.08 -0.35 2.51
CA GLN A 123 9.27 -0.99 1.97
C GLN A 123 8.90 -2.27 1.19
N ALA A 124 7.97 -3.08 1.72
CA ALA A 124 7.44 -4.24 1.01
C ALA A 124 6.73 -3.83 -0.29
N ILE A 125 6.02 -2.69 -0.29
CA ILE A 125 5.41 -2.12 -1.50
C ILE A 125 6.48 -1.77 -2.54
N LYS A 126 7.52 -1.05 -2.13
CA LYS A 126 8.59 -0.58 -3.02
C LYS A 126 9.45 -1.72 -3.57
N THR A 127 9.74 -2.72 -2.73
CA THR A 127 10.60 -3.86 -3.08
C THR A 127 9.85 -5.05 -3.68
N GLN A 128 8.52 -5.00 -3.70
CA GLN A 128 7.66 -6.07 -4.23
C GLN A 128 7.80 -7.38 -3.47
N ASP A 129 8.04 -7.29 -2.17
CA ASP A 129 8.09 -8.45 -1.30
C ASP A 129 6.68 -8.98 -1.03
N LYS A 130 6.25 -9.90 -1.90
CA LYS A 130 4.93 -10.55 -1.84
C LYS A 130 4.71 -11.30 -0.54
N GLU A 131 5.75 -11.91 0.03
CA GLU A 131 5.63 -12.66 1.27
C GLU A 131 5.34 -11.71 2.43
N THR A 132 6.11 -10.64 2.54
CA THR A 132 5.91 -9.62 3.58
C THR A 132 4.54 -8.94 3.44
N LEU A 133 4.12 -8.58 2.22
CA LEU A 133 2.79 -7.98 2.01
C LEU A 133 1.67 -8.92 2.41
N SER A 134 1.76 -10.19 2.03
CA SER A 134 0.75 -11.18 2.38
C SER A 134 0.68 -11.36 3.89
N LEU A 135 1.84 -11.42 4.57
CA LEU A 135 1.91 -11.58 6.01
C LEU A 135 1.31 -10.38 6.75
N LEU A 136 1.68 -9.16 6.36
CA LEU A 136 1.16 -7.93 6.96
C LEU A 136 -0.34 -7.76 6.67
N SER A 137 -0.79 -8.08 5.46
CA SER A 137 -2.19 -7.89 5.06
C SER A 137 -3.14 -8.96 5.61
N ALA A 138 -2.63 -10.15 5.93
CA ALA A 138 -3.43 -11.23 6.53
C ALA A 138 -3.60 -11.09 8.04
N THR A 139 -2.73 -10.32 8.71
CA THR A 139 -2.76 -10.22 10.16
C THR A 139 -3.67 -9.08 10.59
N SER A 140 -4.66 -9.37 11.43
CA SER A 140 -5.46 -8.33 12.08
C SER A 140 -4.55 -7.48 12.96
N LEU A 141 -4.60 -6.15 12.80
CA LEU A 141 -3.86 -5.24 13.66
C LEU A 141 -4.31 -5.45 15.12
N PRO A 142 -3.37 -5.53 16.08
CA PRO A 142 -3.70 -5.68 17.49
C PRO A 142 -4.41 -4.43 18.05
N MET A 143 -4.40 -3.32 17.30
CA MET A 143 -5.05 -2.06 17.64
C MET A 143 -5.97 -1.67 16.50
N VAL A 144 -7.27 -1.68 16.76
CA VAL A 144 -8.27 -1.14 15.84
C VAL A 144 -8.67 0.24 16.36
N GLY A 145 -8.75 1.24 15.48
CA GLY A 145 -9.09 2.63 15.83
C GLY A 145 -7.95 3.61 15.56
N ASP A 146 -7.65 4.49 16.52
CA ASP A 146 -6.82 5.72 16.39
C ASP A 146 -5.43 5.56 15.75
N PHE A 147 -4.90 4.33 15.64
CA PHE A 147 -3.55 4.06 15.13
C PHE A 147 -3.53 3.34 13.78
N GLU A 148 -4.68 2.91 13.26
CA GLU A 148 -4.79 2.25 11.95
C GLU A 148 -4.35 3.19 10.83
N ASP A 149 -4.72 4.47 10.92
CA ASP A 149 -4.32 5.48 9.95
C ASP A 149 -2.80 5.65 9.89
N GLU A 150 -2.10 5.69 11.03
CA GLU A 150 -0.63 5.79 11.04
C GLU A 150 0.04 4.52 10.49
N CYS A 151 -0.56 3.34 10.65
CA CYS A 151 -0.08 2.09 10.05
C CYS A 151 -0.12 2.14 8.52
N TYR A 152 -1.15 2.77 7.94
CA TYR A 152 -1.40 2.75 6.50
C TYR A 152 -1.03 4.04 5.78
N LYS A 153 -0.77 5.14 6.50
CA LYS A 153 -0.44 6.47 5.98
C LYS A 153 0.57 6.48 4.85
N HIS A 154 1.70 5.80 5.04
CA HIS A 154 2.77 5.75 4.04
C HIS A 154 2.37 4.97 2.77
N ALA A 155 1.63 3.88 2.93
CA ALA A 155 1.08 3.12 1.82
C ALA A 155 -0.01 3.92 1.09
N ASN A 156 -0.86 4.65 1.82
CA ASN A 156 -1.86 5.56 1.25
C ASN A 156 -1.20 6.63 0.37
N TYR A 157 -0.14 7.30 0.85
CA TYR A 157 0.59 8.25 0.03
C TYR A 157 1.12 7.66 -1.27
N TYR A 158 1.58 6.41 -1.26
CA TYR A 158 2.03 5.71 -2.46
C TYR A 158 0.89 5.37 -3.42
N VAL A 159 -0.31 5.07 -2.93
CA VAL A 159 -1.49 4.85 -3.78
C VAL A 159 -2.00 6.18 -4.34
N GLU A 160 -2.04 7.23 -3.52
CA GLU A 160 -2.41 8.59 -3.90
C GLU A 160 -1.50 9.16 -4.99
N SER A 161 -0.20 8.86 -4.96
CA SER A 161 0.70 9.30 -6.03
C SER A 161 0.30 8.70 -7.38
N THR A 162 -0.14 7.45 -7.44
CA THR A 162 -0.63 6.84 -8.70
C THR A 162 -1.95 7.45 -9.16
N ILE A 163 -2.87 7.76 -8.24
CA ILE A 163 -4.10 8.51 -8.57
C ILE A 163 -3.72 9.87 -9.18
N LYS A 164 -2.78 10.58 -8.57
CA LYS A 164 -2.30 11.88 -9.06
C LYS A 164 -1.62 11.77 -10.42
N GLU A 165 -0.79 10.76 -10.64
CA GLU A 165 -0.14 10.51 -11.93
C GLU A 165 -1.16 10.26 -13.04
N LEU A 166 -2.21 9.48 -12.77
CA LEU A 166 -3.30 9.25 -13.73
C LEU A 166 -4.11 10.52 -14.02
N LYS A 167 -4.36 11.36 -13.01
CA LYS A 167 -5.00 12.67 -13.22
C LYS A 167 -4.14 13.60 -14.07
N ASN A 168 -2.86 13.74 -13.72
CA ASN A 168 -1.92 14.55 -14.49
C ASN A 168 -1.80 14.06 -15.94
N LEU A 169 -1.89 12.74 -16.17
CA LEU A 169 -1.89 12.16 -17.50
C LEU A 169 -3.10 12.62 -18.33
N GLN A 170 -4.28 12.75 -17.72
CA GLN A 170 -5.49 13.24 -18.41
C GLN A 170 -5.35 14.68 -18.93
N GLU A 171 -4.53 15.49 -18.28
CA GLU A 171 -4.30 16.90 -18.64
C GLU A 171 -3.21 17.08 -19.71
N LYS A 172 -2.48 16.01 -20.07
CA LYS A 172 -1.40 16.10 -21.07
C LYS A 172 -1.96 16.33 -22.48
N GLN A 173 -1.39 17.32 -23.18
CA GLN A 173 -1.79 17.68 -24.54
C GLN A 173 -1.27 16.70 -25.61
N GLU A 174 -0.30 15.85 -25.28
CA GLU A 174 0.40 14.96 -26.25
C GLU A 174 0.01 13.48 -26.10
N LEU A 175 -1.17 13.20 -25.53
CA LEU A 175 -1.65 11.82 -25.37
C LEU A 175 -1.83 11.08 -26.72
N ASN A 176 -2.00 11.81 -27.83
CA ASN A 176 -2.09 11.25 -29.17
C ASN A 176 -0.81 10.50 -29.61
N HIS A 177 0.38 10.91 -29.13
CA HIS A 177 1.66 10.35 -29.54
C HIS A 177 2.17 9.23 -28.63
N MET A 178 1.53 9.01 -27.49
CA MET A 178 1.99 8.06 -26.48
C MET A 178 1.79 6.60 -26.93
N SER A 179 2.83 5.78 -26.90
CA SER A 179 2.70 4.34 -27.15
C SER A 179 1.85 3.64 -26.08
N GLU A 180 1.29 2.46 -26.40
CA GLU A 180 0.58 1.64 -25.42
C GLU A 180 1.48 1.30 -24.21
N ARG A 181 2.76 1.07 -24.45
CA ARG A 181 3.76 0.79 -23.39
C ARG A 181 3.90 1.98 -22.43
N GLU A 182 3.94 3.19 -22.96
CA GLU A 182 4.02 4.41 -22.14
C GLU A 182 2.73 4.60 -21.35
N LEU A 183 1.55 4.40 -21.93
CA LEU A 183 0.28 4.45 -21.20
C LEU A 183 0.25 3.42 -20.04
N LEU A 184 0.64 2.18 -20.32
CA LEU A 184 0.69 1.11 -19.33
C LEU A 184 1.75 1.34 -18.23
N SER A 185 2.73 2.22 -18.47
CA SER A 185 3.76 2.54 -17.47
C SER A 185 3.20 3.29 -16.26
N TYR A 186 2.05 3.96 -16.39
CA TYR A 186 1.36 4.66 -15.30
C TYR A 186 0.54 3.72 -14.42
N LEU A 187 0.22 2.51 -14.90
CA LEU A 187 -0.47 1.49 -14.11
C LEU A 187 0.04 0.09 -14.49
N PRO A 188 1.31 -0.23 -14.21
CA PRO A 188 1.91 -1.49 -14.65
C PRO A 188 1.31 -2.68 -13.88
N ASN A 189 1.32 -3.88 -14.47
CA ASN A 189 0.77 -5.10 -13.85
C ASN A 189 1.30 -5.33 -12.44
N ARG A 190 2.61 -5.09 -12.25
CA ARG A 190 3.26 -5.21 -10.94
C ARG A 190 2.57 -4.35 -9.88
N THR A 191 2.23 -3.10 -10.20
CA THR A 191 1.58 -2.17 -9.27
C THR A 191 0.15 -2.62 -8.95
N ILE A 192 -0.56 -3.18 -9.93
CA ILE A 192 -1.91 -3.72 -9.73
C ILE A 192 -1.88 -4.93 -8.80
N GLU A 193 -0.97 -5.89 -9.04
CA GLU A 193 -0.81 -7.06 -8.18
C GLU A 193 -0.61 -6.64 -6.72
N MET A 194 0.22 -5.62 -6.51
CA MET A 194 0.51 -5.06 -5.20
C MET A 194 -0.73 -4.43 -4.55
N TYR A 195 -1.46 -3.58 -5.27
CA TYR A 195 -2.69 -2.98 -4.76
C TYR A 195 -3.76 -4.02 -4.44
N ASN A 196 -3.80 -5.12 -5.18
CA ASN A 196 -4.70 -6.24 -4.93
C ASN A 196 -4.30 -7.10 -3.73
N MET A 197 -3.04 -7.02 -3.27
CA MET A 197 -2.57 -7.67 -2.04
C MET A 197 -2.83 -6.82 -0.80
N LEU A 198 -2.98 -5.50 -0.96
CA LEU A 198 -3.29 -4.61 0.17
C LEU A 198 -4.64 -4.96 0.82
N PRO A 199 -4.79 -4.72 2.14
CA PRO A 199 -6.02 -4.98 2.88
C PRO A 199 -7.28 -4.36 2.26
N ASP A 200 -8.45 -4.81 2.71
CA ASP A 200 -9.74 -4.29 2.28
C ASP A 200 -9.94 -2.81 2.63
N TYR A 201 -9.22 -2.29 3.63
CA TYR A 201 -9.11 -0.85 3.91
C TYR A 201 -8.79 -0.03 2.65
N PHE A 202 -7.94 -0.55 1.75
CA PHE A 202 -7.53 0.13 0.51
C PHE A 202 -8.54 0.02 -0.64
N TYR A 203 -9.72 -0.56 -0.40
CA TYR A 203 -10.71 -0.76 -1.44
C TYR A 203 -11.20 0.53 -2.07
N ALA A 204 -11.46 1.57 -1.27
CA ALA A 204 -11.83 2.89 -1.77
C ALA A 204 -10.75 3.47 -2.70
N ALA A 205 -9.48 3.33 -2.33
CA ALA A 205 -8.36 3.81 -3.13
C ALA A 205 -8.22 3.04 -4.46
N ARG A 206 -8.42 1.71 -4.46
CA ARG A 206 -8.47 0.89 -5.69
C ARG A 206 -9.60 1.36 -6.62
N ASN A 207 -10.77 1.67 -6.08
CA ASN A 207 -11.90 2.18 -6.86
C ASN A 207 -11.63 3.56 -7.45
N LEU A 208 -10.95 4.45 -6.70
CA LEU A 208 -10.52 5.74 -7.23
C LEU A 208 -9.57 5.56 -8.42
N ILE A 209 -8.58 4.65 -8.33
CA ILE A 209 -7.72 4.33 -9.49
C ILE A 209 -8.56 3.84 -10.67
N GLY A 210 -9.52 2.93 -10.43
CA GLY A 210 -10.43 2.44 -11.47
C GLY A 210 -11.21 3.58 -12.15
N ASN A 211 -11.73 4.53 -11.37
CA ASN A 211 -12.43 5.71 -11.88
C ASN A 211 -11.50 6.63 -12.68
N GLU A 212 -10.26 6.86 -12.26
CA GLU A 212 -9.30 7.64 -13.03
C GLU A 212 -8.93 6.98 -14.35
N VAL A 213 -8.81 5.64 -14.38
CA VAL A 213 -8.65 4.88 -15.63
C VAL A 213 -9.85 5.06 -16.56
N TYR A 214 -11.07 5.06 -16.00
CA TYR A 214 -12.28 5.32 -16.76
C TYR A 214 -12.28 6.74 -17.35
N GLN A 215 -11.93 7.77 -16.56
CA GLN A 215 -11.85 9.15 -17.06
C GLN A 215 -10.78 9.31 -18.13
N LEU A 216 -9.60 8.72 -17.94
CA LEU A 216 -8.54 8.70 -18.95
C LEU A 216 -9.02 8.06 -20.26
N SER A 217 -9.84 7.02 -20.20
CA SER A 217 -10.41 6.39 -21.41
C SER A 217 -11.35 7.34 -22.18
N ILE A 218 -12.10 8.19 -21.47
CA ILE A 218 -12.94 9.22 -22.08
C ILE A 218 -12.07 10.26 -22.76
N VAL A 219 -11.05 10.77 -22.07
CA VAL A 219 -10.13 11.77 -22.62
C VAL A 219 -9.42 11.24 -23.87
N LEU A 220 -8.85 10.04 -23.81
CA LEU A 220 -8.17 9.41 -24.95
C LEU A 220 -9.08 9.29 -26.17
N THR A 221 -10.37 9.01 -25.97
CA THR A 221 -11.30 8.78 -27.08
C THR A 221 -11.93 10.06 -27.60
N GLN A 222 -12.41 10.95 -26.73
CA GLN A 222 -13.09 12.17 -27.12
C GLN A 222 -12.13 13.23 -27.64
N ASN A 223 -10.97 13.40 -26.99
CA ASN A 223 -10.05 14.49 -27.33
C ASN A 223 -9.01 14.04 -28.36
N PHE A 224 -8.65 12.75 -28.38
CA PHE A 224 -7.54 12.26 -29.20
C PHE A 224 -7.94 11.13 -30.17
N GLY A 225 -9.19 10.65 -30.15
CA GLY A 225 -9.65 9.57 -31.05
C GLY A 225 -9.02 8.18 -30.78
N ARG A 226 -8.28 8.01 -29.68
CA ARG A 226 -7.46 6.83 -29.37
C ARG A 226 -8.22 5.72 -28.66
N SER A 227 -9.02 5.00 -29.44
CA SER A 227 -9.78 3.85 -28.95
C SER A 227 -8.90 2.66 -28.55
N ASP A 228 -7.75 2.50 -29.20
CA ASP A 228 -6.68 1.53 -28.90
C ASP A 228 -6.15 1.74 -27.48
N GLY A 229 -5.63 2.94 -27.19
CA GLY A 229 -5.07 3.30 -25.89
C GLY A 229 -6.12 3.25 -24.78
N ALA A 230 -7.34 3.72 -25.05
CA ALA A 230 -8.45 3.65 -24.11
C ALA A 230 -8.80 2.19 -23.75
N SER A 231 -8.90 1.30 -24.74
CA SER A 231 -9.16 -0.13 -24.52
C SER A 231 -8.04 -0.78 -23.70
N VAL A 232 -6.77 -0.48 -24.00
CA VAL A 232 -5.63 -1.02 -23.25
C VAL A 232 -5.67 -0.59 -21.78
N MET A 233 -5.90 0.70 -21.51
CA MET A 233 -6.00 1.19 -20.14
C MET A 233 -7.19 0.60 -19.38
N LEU A 234 -8.36 0.47 -20.01
CA LEU A 234 -9.53 -0.16 -19.39
C LEU A 234 -9.28 -1.63 -19.03
N LYS A 235 -8.69 -2.41 -19.95
CA LYS A 235 -8.26 -3.80 -19.66
C LYS A 235 -7.28 -3.86 -18.50
N GLN A 236 -6.40 -2.87 -18.41
CA GLN A 236 -5.45 -2.75 -17.32
C GLN A 236 -6.16 -2.46 -15.99
N GLY A 237 -7.06 -1.46 -15.95
CA GLY A 237 -7.85 -1.14 -14.75
C GLY A 237 -8.72 -2.30 -14.26
N LEU A 238 -9.29 -3.11 -15.15
CA LEU A 238 -10.12 -4.27 -14.79
C LEU A 238 -9.37 -5.38 -14.04
N LYS A 239 -8.03 -5.37 -14.05
CA LYS A 239 -7.22 -6.29 -13.23
C LYS A 239 -7.23 -5.91 -11.75
N LEU A 240 -7.67 -4.71 -11.39
CA LEU A 240 -7.81 -4.31 -9.98
C LEU A 240 -9.00 -5.05 -9.32
N LYS A 241 -8.86 -5.30 -8.02
CA LYS A 241 -9.95 -5.74 -7.13
C LYS A 241 -10.89 -4.57 -6.84
N LEU A 242 -11.70 -4.24 -7.84
CA LEU A 242 -12.68 -3.16 -7.85
C LEU A 242 -14.03 -3.61 -7.30
N ASP A 243 -14.84 -2.63 -6.88
CA ASP A 243 -16.26 -2.85 -6.64
C ASP A 243 -17.04 -3.20 -7.91
N LYS A 244 -18.25 -3.76 -7.70
CA LYS A 244 -19.13 -4.18 -8.79
C LYS A 244 -19.54 -3.00 -9.68
N THR A 245 -19.69 -1.81 -9.13
CA THR A 245 -20.17 -0.62 -9.85
C THR A 245 -19.10 -0.08 -10.78
N VAL A 246 -17.91 0.21 -10.26
CA VAL A 246 -16.73 0.67 -10.99
C VAL A 246 -16.34 -0.37 -12.02
N ARG A 247 -16.26 -1.66 -11.65
CA ARG A 247 -16.00 -2.75 -12.61
C ARG A 247 -16.99 -2.73 -13.78
N LYS A 248 -18.30 -2.66 -13.50
CA LYS A 248 -19.34 -2.62 -14.53
C LYS A 248 -19.21 -1.39 -15.44
N ASN A 249 -18.82 -0.23 -14.89
CA ASN A 249 -18.59 0.97 -15.69
C ASN A 249 -17.41 0.79 -16.65
N LEU A 250 -16.30 0.22 -16.18
CA LEU A 250 -15.14 -0.08 -17.03
C LEU A 250 -15.48 -1.11 -18.11
N GLU A 251 -16.18 -2.20 -17.76
CA GLU A 251 -16.63 -3.23 -18.71
C GLU A 251 -17.58 -2.66 -19.77
N SER A 252 -18.55 -1.84 -19.36
CA SER A 252 -19.48 -1.16 -20.26
C SER A 252 -18.74 -0.27 -21.26
N MET A 253 -17.77 0.52 -20.79
CA MET A 253 -16.96 1.37 -21.66
C MET A 253 -16.08 0.54 -22.60
N LEU A 254 -15.46 -0.53 -22.10
CA LEU A 254 -14.63 -1.43 -22.90
C LEU A 254 -15.43 -2.10 -24.03
N SER A 255 -16.68 -2.47 -23.76
CA SER A 255 -17.56 -3.10 -24.75
C SER A 255 -17.85 -2.20 -25.96
N LYS A 256 -17.82 -0.87 -25.78
CA LYS A 256 -18.00 0.09 -26.89
C LYS A 256 -16.85 0.01 -27.89
N PHE A 257 -15.67 -0.46 -27.47
CA PHE A 257 -14.50 -0.61 -28.34
C PHE A 257 -14.44 -1.98 -29.01
N SER A 258 -14.97 -3.04 -28.38
CA SER A 258 -15.03 -4.37 -28.99
C SER A 258 -16.10 -4.45 -30.10
N ILE A 259 -17.14 -3.62 -30.06
CA ILE A 259 -18.20 -3.60 -31.10
C ILE A 259 -17.69 -3.02 -32.44
N LYS A 260 -16.63 -2.22 -32.45
CA LYS A 260 -16.02 -1.67 -33.68
C LYS A 260 -15.21 -2.69 -34.49
N SER A 261 -15.01 -3.93 -34.01
CA SER A 261 -14.38 -5.02 -34.78
C SER A 261 -15.36 -5.87 -35.58
N LYS A 262 -16.66 -5.52 -35.60
CA LYS A 262 -17.59 -6.16 -36.55
C LYS A 262 -17.12 -5.86 -37.97
N LEU A 263 -16.79 -6.92 -38.70
CA LEU A 263 -16.34 -6.96 -40.09
C LEU A 263 -16.83 -5.72 -40.86
N PRO A 264 -15.92 -4.90 -41.42
CA PRO A 264 -16.35 -3.70 -42.13
C PRO A 264 -17.36 -4.07 -43.21
N ASN A 265 -18.41 -3.26 -43.35
CA ASN A 265 -19.59 -3.58 -44.15
C ASN A 265 -19.27 -4.10 -45.56
N PHE A 266 -18.16 -3.68 -46.17
CA PHE A 266 -17.72 -4.17 -47.49
C PHE A 266 -17.38 -5.67 -47.51
N ILE A 267 -16.88 -6.25 -46.41
CA ILE A 267 -16.60 -7.69 -46.33
C ILE A 267 -17.91 -8.47 -46.22
N VAL A 268 -18.88 -7.96 -45.45
CA VAL A 268 -20.23 -8.55 -45.36
C VAL A 268 -20.94 -8.47 -46.72
N ILE A 269 -20.86 -7.32 -47.39
CA ILE A 269 -21.39 -7.13 -48.75
C ILE A 269 -20.71 -8.10 -49.72
N GLY A 270 -19.38 -8.24 -49.64
CA GLY A 270 -18.63 -9.20 -50.46
C GLY A 270 -19.09 -10.65 -50.27
N ILE A 271 -19.28 -11.09 -49.02
CA ILE A 271 -19.79 -12.43 -48.70
C ILE A 271 -21.21 -12.63 -49.26
N VAL A 272 -22.08 -11.63 -49.12
CA VAL A 272 -23.46 -11.69 -49.65
C VAL A 272 -23.46 -11.74 -51.18
N CYS A 273 -22.63 -10.95 -51.86
CA CYS A 273 -22.51 -10.99 -53.33
C CYS A 273 -22.02 -12.35 -53.83
N VAL A 274 -21.03 -12.95 -53.16
CA VAL A 274 -20.54 -14.29 -53.51
C VAL A 274 -21.63 -15.34 -53.32
N ALA A 275 -22.40 -15.27 -52.23
CA ALA A 275 -23.53 -16.17 -51.99
C ALA A 275 -24.63 -16.04 -53.05
N ILE A 276 -24.95 -14.81 -53.46
CA ILE A 276 -25.92 -14.54 -54.53
C ILE A 276 -25.44 -15.11 -55.87
N LEU A 277 -24.18 -14.90 -56.24
CA LEU A 277 -23.61 -15.46 -57.47
C LEU A 277 -23.63 -16.99 -57.47
N PHE A 278 -23.38 -17.61 -56.32
CA PHE A 278 -23.46 -19.07 -56.16
C PHE A 278 -24.90 -19.58 -56.34
N MET A 279 -25.88 -18.86 -55.78
CA MET A 279 -27.30 -19.18 -55.94
C MET A 279 -27.77 -19.03 -57.40
N ILE A 280 -27.37 -17.96 -58.09
CA ILE A 280 -27.69 -17.76 -59.51
C ILE A 280 -27.10 -18.90 -60.34
N LYS A 281 -25.82 -19.24 -60.14
CA LYS A 281 -25.16 -20.34 -60.85
C LYS A 281 -25.83 -21.68 -60.58
N TYR A 282 -26.26 -21.93 -59.34
CA TYR A 282 -26.99 -23.14 -58.95
C TYR A 282 -28.36 -23.24 -59.65
N ILE A 283 -29.08 -22.13 -59.76
CA ILE A 283 -30.37 -22.06 -60.47
C ILE A 283 -30.15 -22.31 -61.97
N GLU A 284 -29.14 -21.70 -62.60
CA GLU A 284 -28.82 -21.92 -64.01
C GLU A 284 -28.51 -23.39 -64.31
N THR A 285 -27.67 -24.03 -63.50
CA THR A 285 -27.33 -25.45 -63.71
C THR A 285 -28.51 -26.41 -63.49
N ASN A 286 -29.49 -26.07 -62.65
CA ASN A 286 -30.61 -26.96 -62.35
C ASN A 286 -31.86 -26.69 -63.19
N PHE A 287 -32.05 -25.46 -63.72
CA PHE A 287 -33.23 -25.11 -64.51
C PHE A 287 -32.98 -25.05 -66.02
N TRP A 288 -31.73 -24.87 -66.47
CA TRP A 288 -31.40 -24.72 -67.89
C TRP A 288 -30.50 -25.83 -68.43
N GLY A 289 -30.15 -26.81 -67.59
CA GLY A 289 -29.33 -27.98 -67.95
C GLY A 289 -30.13 -29.25 -68.27
N GLY A 290 -31.34 -29.12 -68.81
CA GLY A 290 -32.19 -30.22 -69.29
C GLY A 290 -32.39 -30.16 -70.79
#